data_AF-A0A933M5N3-F1
#
_entry.id   AF-A0A933M5N3-F1
#
_cell.length_a   1.000
_cell.length_b   1.000
_cell.length_c   1.000
_cell.angle_alpha   90.00
_cell.angle_beta   90.00
_cell.angle_gamma   90.00
#
_symmetry.space_group_name_H-M   'P 1'
#
loop_
_entity.id
_entity.type
_entity.pdbx_description
1 polymer ?
#
loop_
_entity_poly.entity_id
_entity_poly.type
_entity_poly.pdbx_seq_one_letter_code
_entity_poly.pdbx_strand_id
1 'polypeptide(L)' 'MSKIRLFIGLVISLVLLYFTFRGLDWAQVSQALRSANYVFIALAALVILATFGVRAMRWSWLLHPVRILPWRSLFSVV' A
#
# COMPACT_ATOMS: atom_id res chain seq x y z
N MET A 1 13.84 -20.11 4.44
CA MET A 1 13.89 -18.91 5.30
C MET A 1 13.56 -19.34 6.72
N SER A 2 14.45 -19.08 7.67
CA SER A 2 14.40 -19.67 9.03
C SER A 2 13.14 -19.20 9.78
N LYS A 3 12.28 -20.14 10.20
CA LYS A 3 11.00 -19.90 10.92
C LYS A 3 11.12 -18.91 12.10
N ILE A 4 12.31 -18.87 12.71
CA ILE A 4 12.70 -17.93 13.77
C ILE A 4 12.62 -16.47 13.34
N ARG A 5 13.00 -16.11 12.10
CA ARG A 5 12.90 -14.73 11.60
C ARG A 5 11.45 -14.28 11.47
N LEU A 6 10.57 -15.19 11.03
CA LEU A 6 9.13 -14.92 10.95
C LEU A 6 8.53 -14.72 12.34
N PHE A 7 8.90 -15.56 13.31
CA PHE A 7 8.40 -15.44 14.68
C PHE A 7 8.86 -14.15 15.36
N ILE A 8 10.15 -13.80 15.23
CA ILE A 8 10.69 -12.54 15.76
C ILE A 8 10.00 -11.34 15.12
N GLY A 9 9.85 -11.33 13.79
CA GLY A 9 9.13 -10.28 13.08
C GLY A 9 7.69 -10.15 13.56
N LEU A 10 7.00 -11.28 13.75
CA LEU A 10 5.61 -11.30 14.21
C LEU A 10 5.45 -10.77 15.63
N VAL A 11 6.33 -11.17 16.56
CA VAL A 11 6.33 -10.66 17.94
C VAL A 11 6.60 -9.16 17.96
N ILE A 12 7.59 -8.69 17.19
CA ILE A 12 7.92 -7.26 17.08
C ILE A 12 6.72 -6.48 16.54
N SER A 13 6.08 -6.97 15.45
CA SER A 13 4.89 -6.34 14.88
C SER A 13 3.75 -6.25 15.91
N LEU A 14 3.49 -7.31 16.67
CA LEU A 14 2.45 -7.33 17.71
C LEU A 14 2.74 -6.34 18.84
N VAL A 15 4.00 -6.26 19.30
CA VAL A 15 4.41 -5.33 20.36
C VAL A 15 4.26 -3.88 19.92
N LEU A 16 4.71 -3.57 18.70
CA LEU A 16 4.55 -2.23 18.10
C LEU A 16 3.07 -1.87 17.96
N LEU A 17 2.27 -2.79 17.45
CA LEU A 17 0.83 -2.59 17.26
C LEU A 17 0.14 -2.29 18.61
N TYR A 18 0.45 -3.08 19.64
CA TYR A 18 -0.06 -2.84 20.99
C TYR A 18 0.35 -1.45 21.52
N PHE A 19 1.61 -1.06 21.33
CA PHE A 19 2.09 0.27 21.73
C PHE A 19 1.37 1.40 21.00
N THR A 20 1.12 1.25 19.69
CA THR A 20 0.37 2.22 18.89
C THR A 20 -1.06 2.37 19.39
N PHE A 21 -1.74 1.27 19.73
CA PHE A 21 -3.14 1.32 20.17
C PHE A 21 -3.34 1.70 21.64
N ARG A 22 -2.34 1.51 22.51
CA ARG A 22 -2.47 1.75 23.96
C ARG A 22 -2.74 3.20 24.35
N GLY A 23 -2.27 4.17 23.55
CA GLY A 23 -2.49 5.60 23.77
C GLY A 23 -3.59 6.21 22.89
N LEU A 24 -4.33 5.37 22.17
CA LEU A 24 -5.21 5.80 21.11
C LEU A 24 -6.64 5.96 21.65
N ASP A 25 -7.13 7.20 21.68
CA ASP A 25 -8.53 7.49 22.01
C ASP A 25 -9.41 7.09 20.82
N TRP A 26 -10.01 5.91 20.91
CA TRP A 26 -10.90 5.35 19.90
C TRP A 26 -12.08 6.27 19.57
N ALA A 27 -12.53 7.11 20.52
CA ALA A 27 -13.58 8.09 20.27
C ALA A 27 -13.08 9.17 19.31
N GLN A 28 -11.89 9.73 19.56
CA GLN A 28 -11.26 10.71 18.68
C GLN A 28 -10.98 10.15 17.28
N VAL A 29 -10.56 8.88 17.16
CA VAL A 29 -10.37 8.23 15.85
C VAL A 29 -11.69 8.13 15.10
N SER A 30 -12.75 7.66 15.75
CA SER A 30 -14.06 7.52 15.10
C SER A 30 -14.62 8.87 14.66
N GLN A 31 -14.38 9.92 15.45
CA GLN A 31 -14.79 11.28 15.12
C GLN A 31 -13.95 11.84 13.98
N ALA A 32 -12.63 11.67 14.00
CA ALA A 32 -11.73 12.05 12.92
C ALA A 32 -12.09 11.36 11.59
N LEU A 33 -12.44 10.06 11.62
CA LEU A 33 -12.91 9.32 10.45
C LEU A 33 -14.24 9.85 9.91
N ARG A 34 -15.17 10.25 10.78
CA ARG A 34 -16.47 10.82 10.37
C ARG A 34 -16.34 12.25 9.86
N SER A 35 -15.44 13.04 10.42
CA SER A 35 -15.14 14.39 9.96
C SER A 35 -14.19 14.43 8.77
N ALA A 36 -13.56 13.30 8.44
CA ALA A 36 -12.64 13.22 7.31
C ALA A 36 -13.40 13.53 6.02
N ASN A 37 -12.86 14.46 5.25
CA ASN A 37 -13.47 14.85 3.99
C ASN A 37 -13.19 13.77 2.94
N TYR A 38 -14.24 13.03 2.58
CA TYR A 38 -14.22 11.94 1.60
C TYR A 38 -13.68 12.36 0.22
N VAL A 39 -13.70 13.65 -0.13
CA VAL A 39 -13.11 14.16 -1.37
C VAL A 39 -11.59 13.96 -1.39
N PHE A 40 -10.91 14.21 -0.26
CA PHE A 40 -9.46 13.96 -0.18
C PHE A 40 -9.14 12.48 -0.22
N ILE A 41 -9.99 11.63 0.33
CA ILE A 41 -9.83 10.16 0.25
C ILE A 41 -9.95 9.71 -1.21
N ALA A 42 -10.97 10.19 -1.93
CA ALA A 42 -11.16 9.88 -3.35
C ALA A 42 -9.99 10.39 -4.21
N LEU A 43 -9.51 11.61 -3.94
CA LEU A 43 -8.36 12.18 -4.66
C LEU A 43 -7.08 11.41 -4.37
N ALA A 44 -6.83 11.02 -3.11
CA ALA A 44 -5.71 10.16 -2.75
C ALA A 44 -5.79 8.80 -3.46
N ALA A 45 -6.99 8.19 -3.52
CA ALA A 45 -7.19 6.94 -4.26
C ALA A 45 -6.88 7.10 -5.76
N LEU A 46 -7.32 8.18 -6.39
CA LEU A 46 -6.99 8.48 -7.79
C LEU A 46 -5.48 8.65 -7.99
N VAL A 47 -4.79 9.35 -7.08
CA VAL A 47 -3.33 9.52 -7.12
C VAL A 47 -2.61 8.18 -6.97
N ILE A 48 -3.09 7.30 -6.09
CA ILE A 48 -2.55 5.95 -5.92
C ILE A 48 -2.72 5.14 -7.21
N LEU A 49 -3.91 5.13 -7.80
CA LEU A 49 -4.18 4.44 -9.08
C LEU A 49 -3.28 4.98 -10.21
N ALA A 50 -3.13 6.31 -10.30
CA ALA A 50 -2.22 6.94 -11.24
C ALA A 50 -0.76 6.53 -10.99
N THR A 51 -0.33 6.42 -9.73
CA THR A 51 1.01 5.96 -9.36
C THR A 51 1.27 4.52 -9.81
N PHE A 52 0.28 3.64 -9.65
CA PHE A 52 0.36 2.28 -10.17
C PHE A 52 0.44 2.26 -11.70
N GLY A 53 -0.34 3.10 -12.38
CA GLY A 53 -0.28 3.26 -13.84
C GLY A 53 1.08 3.75 -14.32
N VAL A 54 1.62 4.80 -13.70
CA VAL A 54 2.96 5.34 -14.01
C VAL A 54 4.04 4.28 -13.74
N ARG A 55 3.94 3.51 -12.64
CA ARG A 55 4.83 2.37 -12.41
C ARG A 55 4.73 1.36 -13.55
N ALA A 56 3.53 0.91 -13.91
CA ALA A 56 3.35 -0.06 -15.00
C ALA A 56 3.94 0.45 -16.32
N MET A 57 3.70 1.72 -16.68
CA MET A 57 4.28 2.36 -17.87
C MET A 57 5.81 2.43 -17.79
N ARG A 58 6.36 2.82 -16.64
CA ARG A 58 7.81 2.95 -16.44
C ARG A 58 8.51 1.59 -16.57
N TRP A 59 7.92 0.53 -16.03
CA TRP A 59 8.44 -0.82 -16.17
C TRP A 59 8.26 -1.36 -17.59
N SER A 60 7.16 -1.00 -18.27
CA SER A 60 6.97 -1.29 -19.70
C SER A 60 8.05 -0.64 -20.58
N TRP A 61 8.46 0.59 -20.28
CA TRP A 61 9.55 1.27 -20.98
C TRP A 61 10.92 0.66 -20.69
N LEU A 62 11.20 0.30 -19.44
CA LEU A 62 12.46 -0.39 -19.08
C LEU A 62 12.58 -1.78 -19.70
N LEU A 63 11.48 -2.47 -19.96
CA LEU A 63 11.43 -3.79 -20.59
C LEU A 63 11.37 -3.74 -22.14
N HIS A 64 11.13 -2.56 -22.72
CA HIS A 64 11.12 -2.33 -24.16
C HIS A 64 12.37 -2.83 -24.92
N PRO A 65 13.61 -2.74 -24.39
CA PRO A 65 14.79 -3.30 -25.08
C PRO A 65 14.84 -4.83 -25.10
N VAL A 66 14.05 -5.53 -24.27
CA VAL A 66 14.06 -7.00 -24.18
C VAL A 66 12.88 -7.63 -24.91
N ARG A 67 11.69 -7.01 -24.85
CA ARG A 67 10.52 -7.41 -25.65
C ARG A 67 9.48 -6.28 -25.69
N ILE A 68 8.90 -6.04 -26.87
CA ILE A 68 7.80 -5.08 -27.05
C ILE A 68 6.52 -5.74 -26.50
N LEU A 69 6.21 -5.49 -25.23
CA LEU A 69 4.98 -5.98 -24.60
C LEU A 69 3.96 -4.84 -24.51
N PRO A 70 2.72 -5.01 -25.00
CA PRO A 70 1.68 -4.01 -24.83
C PRO A 70 1.34 -3.86 -23.35
N TRP A 71 1.17 -2.61 -22.87
CA TRP A 71 0.97 -2.28 -21.46
C TRP A 71 -0.19 -3.05 -20.78
N ARG A 72 -1.18 -3.48 -21.55
CA ARG A 72 -2.32 -4.30 -21.09
C ARG A 72 -1.92 -5.73 -20.69
N SER A 73 -0.85 -6.27 -21.25
CA SER A 73 -0.36 -7.63 -20.95
C SER A 73 0.40 -7.72 -19.63
N LEU A 74 0.84 -6.60 -19.05
CA LEU A 74 1.59 -6.58 -17.79
C LEU A 74 0.68 -6.66 -16.55
N PHE A 75 -0.63 -6.44 -16.70
CA PHE A 75 -1.61 -6.69 -15.65
C PHE A 75 -1.91 -8.19 -15.45
N SER A 76 -1.50 -9.06 -16.37
CA SER A 76 -1.76 -10.51 -16.28
C SER A 76 -0.78 -11.26 -15.37
N VAL A 77 0.30 -10.62 -14.92
CA VAL A 77 1.36 -11.26 -14.11
C VAL A 77 1.23 -10.93 -12.62
N VAL A 78 0.22 -10.14 -12.23
CA VAL A 78 -0.12 -9.89 -10.83
C VAL A 78 -1.00 -11.01 -10.28
#